data_AF-A0A3M2G3W1-F1
#
_entry.id   AF-A0A3M2G3W1-F1
#
_cell.length_a   1.000
_cell.length_b   1.000
_cell.length_c   1.000
_cell.angle_alpha   90.00
_cell.angle_beta   90.00
_cell.angle_gamma   90.00
#
_symmetry.space_group_name_H-M   'P 1'
#
loop_
_entity.id
_entity.type
_entity.pdbx_description
1 polymer ?
#
loop_
_entity_poly.entity_id
_entity_poly.type
_entity_poly.pdbx_seq_one_letter_code
_entity_poly.pdbx_strand_id
1 'polypeptide(L)'
;MEVRFQNPVYTIHSHQHLSPTGGKMKRFILVWGLLWAVSPLLAQENQLDREFEPIVLWMESFTEIYDAPADEFFLYRFDNSDSTWHQIPFQYDEVSDSTGSYFDPDNGLVDPNDELVFMAKDAGDRAPEDRWLMEQGALDNPRFEIQVTDGAHPDEAGWVYLYRSETLEIEFTEDYVSYDAGTDVFSSEYLTIGFANGPTLEDLAITEAGGGTGTDMIDRVKFRMRGAIAILPPPFPPFEYEVTEDQIEVTSIQVVDGPIRVIRQAQGQIEIADDFPMEFDMEFIIYERYLGQADDAIDVDPAEIGLEHLRVSVDFNENQIGSWMHLSSHADSVLIDGEPDDPEVDIPDGSGYALGSSNQGSLMQLFQFDSGLGNVDFYYYDNANGGTGDGSVDTGDGASYGDTGIQVSQFGTGTFGLGTQFYALPANQSPAVAEMYMENLLNPIILTITRQETDIVAVEPEIASLTVPSQVILYQNVPNPFNPKTTIQYDIAQAGEVSLTIYDIAGRLVRQWTLSNQPAGSYHLIWDGTNSQGQAMSSGLYIYRLETPHHARSKTMMLLR
;
A
#
# COMPACT_ATOMS: atom_id res chain seq x y z
N MET A 1 -20.44 -0.32 -6.10
CA MET A 1 -20.77 0.33 -4.82
C MET A 1 -19.84 1.53 -4.68
N GLU A 2 -20.35 2.73 -4.36
CA GLU A 2 -19.48 3.88 -4.06
C GLU A 2 -19.25 3.85 -2.55
N VAL A 3 -18.00 3.61 -2.14
CA VAL A 3 -17.60 3.68 -0.73
C VAL A 3 -16.64 4.85 -0.59
N ARG A 4 -16.95 5.74 0.34
CA ARG A 4 -16.07 6.85 0.70
C ARG A 4 -15.34 6.42 1.95
N PHE A 5 -14.05 6.18 1.83
CA PHE A 5 -13.20 5.94 2.98
C PHE A 5 -12.74 7.30 3.50
N GLN A 6 -12.87 7.54 4.79
CA GLN A 6 -11.95 8.46 5.43
C GLN A 6 -10.61 7.72 5.53
N ASN A 7 -9.49 8.44 5.46
CA ASN A 7 -8.13 7.89 5.55
C ASN A 7 -8.09 6.78 6.64
N PRO A 8 -7.47 5.59 6.45
CA PRO A 8 -7.76 4.38 7.23
C PRO A 8 -7.70 4.48 8.75
N VAL A 9 -7.01 5.50 9.26
CA VAL A 9 -6.90 5.83 10.69
C VAL A 9 -8.17 6.50 11.27
N TYR A 10 -9.09 6.99 10.44
CA TYR A 10 -10.37 7.59 10.85
C TYR A 10 -11.56 6.64 10.73
N THR A 11 -11.33 5.32 10.76
CA THR A 11 -12.43 4.39 10.98
C THR A 11 -12.86 4.54 12.43
N ILE A 12 -13.88 5.37 12.70
CA ILE A 12 -14.47 5.51 14.04
C ILE A 12 -15.00 4.13 14.45
N HIS A 13 -14.28 3.41 15.31
CA HIS A 13 -14.77 2.22 15.99
C HIS A 13 -15.69 2.65 17.14
N SER A 14 -16.91 3.08 16.79
CA SER A 14 -17.98 3.02 17.79
C SER A 14 -18.60 1.62 17.75
N HIS A 15 -18.11 0.71 18.58
CA HIS A 15 -18.87 -0.49 18.95
C HIS A 15 -20.08 -0.08 19.82
N GLN A 16 -21.07 0.56 19.20
CA GLN A 16 -22.39 0.67 19.78
C GLN A 16 -23.31 -0.37 19.16
N HIS A 17 -23.66 -1.35 20.00
CA HIS A 17 -24.68 -2.34 19.75
C HIS A 17 -26.04 -1.67 19.49
N LEU A 18 -26.35 -1.34 18.23
CA LEU A 18 -27.63 -0.74 17.86
C LEU A 18 -28.64 -1.81 17.45
N SER A 19 -29.55 -2.11 18.39
CA SER A 19 -30.83 -2.76 18.08
C SER A 19 -31.71 -1.85 17.20
N PRO A 20 -32.56 -2.41 16.30
CA PRO A 20 -33.22 -1.62 15.28
C PRO A 20 -34.48 -0.93 15.83
N THR A 21 -34.51 0.41 15.81
CA THR A 21 -35.79 1.14 15.84
C THR A 21 -35.88 2.12 14.67
N GLY A 22 -36.91 1.90 13.85
CA GLY A 22 -37.11 2.62 12.60
C GLY A 22 -37.51 4.08 12.78
N GLY A 23 -36.91 4.93 11.94
CA GLY A 23 -37.31 6.32 11.71
C GLY A 23 -37.22 6.63 10.22
N LYS A 24 -38.34 7.03 9.63
CA LYS A 24 -38.46 7.33 8.19
C LYS A 24 -37.67 8.59 7.82
N MET A 25 -36.62 8.47 7.00
CA MET A 25 -35.97 9.61 6.36
C MET A 25 -36.49 9.83 4.93
N LYS A 26 -36.80 11.09 4.62
CA LYS A 26 -37.36 11.54 3.35
C LYS A 26 -36.26 11.56 2.28
N ARG A 27 -36.50 10.84 1.18
CA ARG A 27 -35.66 10.82 -0.02
C ARG A 27 -35.69 12.19 -0.72
N PHE A 28 -34.54 12.83 -0.85
CA PHE A 28 -34.31 13.83 -1.89
C PHE A 28 -33.75 13.10 -3.12
N ILE A 29 -34.51 13.13 -4.21
CA ILE A 29 -34.09 12.63 -5.52
C ILE A 29 -33.56 13.84 -6.28
N LEU A 30 -32.25 13.93 -6.48
CA LEU A 30 -31.67 14.79 -7.49
C LEU A 30 -31.54 13.98 -8.79
N VAL A 31 -32.37 14.32 -9.76
CA VAL A 31 -32.30 13.81 -11.13
C VAL A 31 -31.27 14.64 -11.87
N TRP A 32 -30.11 14.06 -12.17
CA TRP A 32 -29.25 14.55 -13.25
C TRP A 32 -29.49 13.69 -14.50
N GLY A 33 -29.79 14.39 -15.59
CA GLY A 33 -30.20 13.80 -16.85
C GLY A 33 -29.07 13.06 -17.57
N LEU A 34 -29.45 11.95 -18.18
CA LEU A 34 -28.66 11.17 -19.12
C LEU A 34 -27.99 12.06 -20.18
N LEU A 35 -26.67 12.08 -20.18
CA LEU A 35 -25.86 12.17 -21.39
C LEU A 35 -25.13 10.84 -21.51
N TRP A 36 -25.67 9.94 -22.34
CA TRP A 36 -24.92 8.78 -22.82
C TRP A 36 -23.83 9.30 -23.75
N ALA A 37 -22.65 9.56 -23.21
CA ALA A 37 -21.44 9.44 -23.99
C ALA A 37 -21.13 7.94 -24.05
N VAL A 38 -21.41 7.32 -25.20
CA VAL A 38 -20.79 6.04 -25.55
C VAL A 38 -19.32 6.36 -25.80
N SER A 39 -18.52 6.43 -24.73
CA SER A 39 -17.07 6.42 -24.85
C SER A 39 -16.69 5.02 -25.34
N PRO A 40 -15.81 4.90 -26.36
CA PRO A 40 -15.41 3.61 -26.88
C PRO A 40 -14.76 2.79 -25.76
N LEU A 41 -14.91 1.46 -25.85
CA LEU A 41 -14.13 0.45 -25.13
C LEU A 41 -12.63 0.70 -25.35
N LEU A 42 -12.02 1.56 -24.55
CA LEU A 42 -10.59 1.78 -24.52
C LEU A 42 -10.14 1.77 -23.06
N ALA A 43 -8.96 1.21 -22.82
CA ALA A 43 -8.30 1.31 -21.54
C ALA A 43 -8.11 2.79 -21.16
N GLN A 44 -8.27 3.09 -19.88
CA GLN A 44 -7.98 4.39 -19.30
C GLN A 44 -6.64 4.29 -18.59
N GLU A 45 -5.74 5.21 -18.88
CA GLU A 45 -4.42 5.24 -18.24
C GLU A 45 -4.55 5.67 -16.77
N ASN A 46 -3.73 5.08 -15.89
CA ASN A 46 -3.61 5.51 -14.50
C ASN A 46 -3.15 6.98 -14.43
N GLN A 47 -3.87 7.79 -13.65
CA GLN A 47 -3.56 9.20 -13.39
C GLN A 47 -3.53 9.54 -11.89
N LEU A 48 -3.60 8.52 -11.02
CA LEU A 48 -3.64 8.72 -9.58
C LEU A 48 -2.30 9.26 -9.06
N ASP A 49 -2.32 10.43 -8.41
CA ASP A 49 -1.16 11.05 -7.76
C ASP A 49 -1.28 10.99 -6.23
N ARG A 50 -1.36 9.76 -5.70
CA ARG A 50 -1.52 9.47 -4.26
C ARG A 50 -0.56 8.36 -3.81
N GLU A 51 0.66 8.36 -4.35
CA GLU A 51 1.63 7.25 -4.31
C GLU A 51 1.71 6.53 -2.94
N PHE A 52 1.89 7.29 -1.87
CA PHE A 52 2.16 6.76 -0.53
C PHE A 52 0.91 6.56 0.34
N GLU A 53 -0.28 6.74 -0.21
CA GLU A 53 -1.50 6.49 0.56
C GLU A 53 -1.86 5.01 0.57
N PRO A 54 -2.11 4.45 1.76
CA PRO A 54 -2.61 3.11 1.87
C PRO A 54 -4.08 3.04 1.50
N ILE A 55 -4.44 1.97 0.78
CA ILE A 55 -5.82 1.61 0.51
C ILE A 55 -6.18 0.45 1.43
N VAL A 56 -7.13 0.70 2.33
CA VAL A 56 -7.67 -0.30 3.25
C VAL A 56 -9.12 -0.56 2.87
N LEU A 57 -9.40 -1.81 2.48
CA LEU A 57 -10.72 -2.28 2.10
C LEU A 57 -11.23 -3.26 3.14
N TRP A 58 -12.29 -2.87 3.82
CA TRP A 58 -13.03 -3.79 4.67
C TRP A 58 -13.74 -4.83 3.80
N MET A 59 -13.58 -6.09 4.16
CA MET A 59 -14.14 -7.22 3.42
C MET A 59 -15.67 -7.22 3.44
N GLU A 60 -16.31 -6.40 4.30
CA GLU A 60 -17.75 -6.07 4.22
C GLU A 60 -18.20 -5.64 2.80
N SER A 61 -17.27 -5.09 2.02
CA SER A 61 -17.51 -4.65 0.64
C SER A 61 -17.69 -5.78 -0.36
N PHE A 62 -17.38 -7.02 0.02
CA PHE A 62 -17.36 -8.21 -0.85
C PHE A 62 -18.25 -9.34 -0.29
N THR A 63 -19.53 -9.04 -0.08
CA THR A 63 -20.48 -9.96 0.60
C THR A 63 -20.59 -11.38 0.02
N GLU A 64 -20.22 -11.58 -1.25
CA GLU A 64 -20.35 -12.86 -1.94
C GLU A 64 -19.18 -13.83 -1.74
N ILE A 65 -18.10 -13.38 -1.09
CA ILE A 65 -16.87 -14.17 -0.91
C ILE A 65 -16.60 -14.55 0.55
N TYR A 66 -17.51 -14.26 1.48
CA TYR A 66 -17.39 -14.70 2.87
C TYR A 66 -17.26 -16.21 3.01
N ASP A 67 -16.62 -16.64 4.10
CA ASP A 67 -16.28 -18.02 4.42
C ASP A 67 -15.33 -18.70 3.41
N ALA A 68 -14.78 -17.95 2.44
CA ALA A 68 -13.75 -18.44 1.54
C ALA A 68 -12.36 -18.28 2.18
N PRO A 69 -11.39 -19.18 1.90
CA PRO A 69 -10.04 -19.04 2.39
C PRO A 69 -9.37 -17.74 1.91
N ALA A 70 -8.80 -16.96 2.83
CA ALA A 70 -8.17 -15.69 2.51
C ALA A 70 -6.98 -15.84 1.55
N ASP A 71 -6.27 -16.98 1.60
CA ASP A 71 -5.12 -17.30 0.75
C ASP A 71 -5.48 -17.63 -0.71
N GLU A 72 -6.77 -17.66 -1.07
CA GLU A 72 -7.24 -17.81 -2.45
C GLU A 72 -7.43 -16.47 -3.18
N PHE A 73 -7.17 -15.34 -2.54
CA PHE A 73 -7.43 -14.01 -3.11
C PHE A 73 -6.15 -13.26 -3.48
N PHE A 74 -6.16 -12.63 -4.65
CA PHE A 74 -4.98 -12.02 -5.25
C PHE A 74 -5.32 -10.67 -5.89
N LEU A 75 -4.50 -9.67 -5.64
CA LEU A 75 -4.60 -8.36 -6.27
C LEU A 75 -3.70 -8.25 -7.50
N TYR A 76 -4.26 -7.69 -8.56
CA TYR A 76 -3.56 -7.43 -9.80
C TYR A 76 -3.78 -6.00 -10.27
N ARG A 77 -2.76 -5.46 -10.95
CA ARG A 77 -2.87 -4.29 -11.82
C ARG A 77 -2.78 -4.72 -13.28
N PHE A 78 -3.37 -3.90 -14.16
CA PHE A 78 -3.27 -4.09 -15.60
C PHE A 78 -2.35 -3.01 -16.21
N ASP A 79 -1.44 -3.42 -17.09
CA ASP A 79 -0.62 -2.50 -17.89
C ASP A 79 -1.13 -2.51 -19.33
N ASN A 80 -1.65 -1.37 -19.80
CA ASN A 80 -2.20 -1.25 -21.13
C ASN A 80 -1.11 -1.20 -22.22
N SER A 81 0.14 -0.83 -21.88
CA SER A 81 1.24 -0.70 -22.83
C SER A 81 1.64 -2.04 -23.47
N ASP A 82 1.53 -3.13 -22.71
CA ASP A 82 1.79 -4.49 -23.17
C ASP A 82 0.60 -5.45 -23.01
N SER A 83 -0.51 -4.98 -22.45
CA SER A 83 -1.75 -5.73 -22.21
C SER A 83 -1.54 -6.92 -21.27
N THR A 84 -0.73 -6.74 -20.23
CA THR A 84 -0.43 -7.80 -19.25
C THR A 84 -0.98 -7.50 -17.86
N TRP A 85 -1.10 -8.58 -17.09
CA TRP A 85 -1.48 -8.54 -15.69
C TRP A 85 -0.24 -8.70 -14.83
N HIS A 86 -0.13 -7.90 -13.78
CA HIS A 86 0.92 -8.01 -12.78
C HIS A 86 0.28 -8.10 -11.41
N GLN A 87 0.66 -9.12 -10.64
CA GLN A 87 0.27 -9.15 -9.24
C GLN A 87 0.91 -7.94 -8.53
N ILE A 88 0.17 -7.33 -7.62
CA ILE A 88 0.68 -6.23 -6.80
C ILE A 88 0.90 -6.70 -5.37
N PRO A 89 1.79 -6.05 -4.60
CA PRO A 89 1.89 -6.30 -3.17
C PRO A 89 0.55 -6.01 -2.48
N PHE A 90 0.16 -6.90 -1.57
CA PHE A 90 -1.03 -6.73 -0.73
C PHE A 90 -0.89 -7.49 0.57
N GLN A 91 -1.77 -7.18 1.53
CA GLN A 91 -1.83 -7.80 2.84
C GLN A 91 -3.29 -8.04 3.22
N TYR A 92 -3.56 -9.20 3.79
CA TYR A 92 -4.82 -9.51 4.46
C TYR A 92 -4.58 -9.44 5.96
N ASP A 93 -5.35 -8.63 6.65
CA ASP A 93 -5.34 -8.53 8.10
C ASP A 93 -6.66 -9.07 8.64
N GLU A 94 -6.59 -10.22 9.32
CA GLU A 94 -7.75 -10.77 10.00
C GLU A 94 -8.04 -10.00 11.29
N VAL A 95 -9.30 -9.65 11.48
CA VAL A 95 -9.77 -8.93 12.66
C VAL A 95 -10.72 -9.84 13.41
N SER A 96 -10.55 -10.02 14.71
CA SER A 96 -11.45 -10.90 15.47
C SER A 96 -12.86 -10.33 15.56
N ASP A 97 -13.84 -11.07 15.03
CA ASP A 97 -15.29 -10.84 15.20
C ASP A 97 -15.72 -10.52 16.65
N SER A 98 -14.99 -11.08 17.62
CA SER A 98 -15.39 -11.07 19.02
C SER A 98 -14.75 -9.96 19.84
N THR A 99 -13.56 -9.51 19.47
CA THR A 99 -12.76 -8.53 20.22
C THR A 99 -12.41 -7.29 19.41
N GLY A 100 -12.51 -7.33 18.08
CA GLY A 100 -11.99 -6.29 17.19
C GLY A 100 -10.47 -6.28 17.09
N SER A 101 -9.78 -7.30 17.60
CA SER A 101 -8.32 -7.34 17.66
C SER A 101 -7.69 -8.02 16.45
N TYR A 102 -6.60 -7.45 15.93
CA TYR A 102 -5.72 -8.06 14.93
C TYR A 102 -4.85 -9.20 15.48
N PHE A 103 -4.80 -9.38 16.80
CA PHE A 103 -3.84 -10.25 17.48
C PHE A 103 -4.45 -11.55 18.02
N ASP A 104 -5.76 -11.71 17.86
CA ASP A 104 -6.46 -12.94 18.19
C ASP A 104 -6.14 -14.05 17.17
N PRO A 105 -6.37 -15.34 17.50
CA PRO A 105 -6.15 -16.42 16.55
C PRO A 105 -7.02 -16.27 15.30
N ASP A 106 -6.34 -16.11 14.18
CA ASP A 106 -6.83 -16.16 12.81
C ASP A 106 -7.53 -17.50 12.49
N ASN A 107 -8.62 -17.42 11.72
CA ASN A 107 -9.43 -18.56 11.31
C ASN A 107 -9.20 -18.95 9.83
N GLY A 108 -8.53 -18.10 9.06
CA GLY A 108 -8.10 -18.30 7.67
C GLY A 108 -9.20 -18.01 6.65
N LEU A 109 -10.35 -17.51 7.08
CA LEU A 109 -11.54 -17.32 6.25
C LEU A 109 -11.95 -15.85 6.25
N VAL A 110 -12.29 -15.38 5.06
CA VAL A 110 -12.78 -14.02 4.86
C VAL A 110 -14.10 -13.80 5.61
N ASP A 111 -14.12 -12.78 6.46
CA ASP A 111 -15.28 -12.25 7.16
C ASP A 111 -15.51 -10.75 6.81
N PRO A 112 -16.55 -10.07 7.35
CA PRO A 112 -16.81 -8.66 7.03
C PRO A 112 -15.82 -7.65 7.62
N ASN A 113 -15.14 -7.99 8.71
CA ASN A 113 -14.27 -7.14 9.52
C ASN A 113 -12.80 -7.26 9.12
N ASP A 114 -12.45 -8.28 8.35
CA ASP A 114 -11.12 -8.38 7.76
C ASP A 114 -10.81 -7.19 6.85
N GLU A 115 -9.52 -6.87 6.76
CA GLU A 115 -9.00 -5.79 5.94
C GLU A 115 -8.11 -6.33 4.81
N LEU A 116 -8.39 -5.88 3.58
CA LEU A 116 -7.51 -6.03 2.43
C LEU A 116 -6.76 -4.72 2.19
N VAL A 117 -5.43 -4.79 2.26
CA VAL A 117 -4.56 -3.62 2.27
C VAL A 117 -3.59 -3.65 1.10
N PHE A 118 -3.42 -2.53 0.41
CA PHE A 118 -2.41 -2.32 -0.63
C PHE A 118 -2.06 -0.83 -0.76
N MET A 119 -1.02 -0.48 -1.54
CA MET A 119 -0.62 0.93 -1.71
C MET A 119 -1.21 1.51 -3.01
N ALA A 120 -1.65 2.77 -2.97
CA ALA A 120 -2.21 3.47 -4.12
C ALA A 120 -1.24 3.53 -5.33
N LYS A 121 0.08 3.63 -5.09
CA LYS A 121 1.12 3.55 -6.15
C LYS A 121 1.07 2.29 -7.00
N ASP A 122 0.51 1.22 -6.47
CA ASP A 122 0.46 -0.07 -7.15
C ASP A 122 -0.74 -0.20 -8.10
N ALA A 123 -1.64 0.79 -8.11
CA ALA A 123 -2.73 0.84 -9.06
C ALA A 123 -2.22 0.91 -10.52
N GLY A 124 -2.94 0.23 -11.42
CA GLY A 124 -2.65 0.22 -12.85
C GLY A 124 -3.71 0.92 -13.68
N ASP A 125 -3.69 0.62 -14.97
CA ASP A 125 -4.66 1.11 -15.94
C ASP A 125 -6.00 0.37 -15.81
N ARG A 126 -7.06 0.97 -16.34
CA ARG A 126 -8.34 0.28 -16.47
C ARG A 126 -8.24 -0.80 -17.55
N ALA A 127 -8.41 -2.06 -17.16
CA ALA A 127 -8.49 -3.18 -18.09
C ALA A 127 -9.73 -3.06 -19.00
N PRO A 128 -9.62 -3.38 -20.31
CA PRO A 128 -10.79 -3.55 -21.15
C PRO A 128 -11.70 -4.68 -20.62
N GLU A 129 -13.01 -4.59 -20.88
CA GLU A 129 -14.02 -5.52 -20.32
C GLU A 129 -13.76 -7.00 -20.65
N ASP A 130 -13.17 -7.28 -21.82
CA ASP A 130 -12.86 -8.63 -22.31
C ASP A 130 -11.47 -9.12 -21.91
N ARG A 131 -10.67 -8.30 -21.22
CA ARG A 131 -9.35 -8.68 -20.74
C ARG A 131 -9.45 -9.21 -19.34
N TRP A 132 -9.24 -10.51 -19.18
CA TRP A 132 -9.26 -11.25 -17.91
C TRP A 132 -7.91 -11.91 -17.68
N LEU A 133 -7.61 -12.23 -16.41
CA LEU A 133 -6.50 -13.12 -16.09
C LEU A 133 -6.84 -14.52 -16.65
N MET A 134 -5.99 -15.04 -17.54
CA MET A 134 -6.24 -16.29 -18.27
C MET A 134 -5.78 -17.51 -17.46
N GLU A 135 -6.29 -17.61 -16.24
CA GLU A 135 -6.08 -18.70 -15.29
C GLU A 135 -7.47 -19.29 -14.95
N GLN A 136 -7.56 -20.62 -14.82
CA GLN A 136 -8.84 -21.31 -14.69
C GLN A 136 -9.61 -20.89 -13.43
N GLY A 137 -8.96 -20.87 -12.27
CA GLY A 137 -9.58 -20.45 -11.01
C GLY A 137 -10.05 -18.99 -11.06
N ALA A 138 -9.26 -18.10 -11.64
CA ALA A 138 -9.60 -16.69 -11.84
C ALA A 138 -10.83 -16.49 -12.77
N LEU A 139 -11.03 -17.37 -13.75
CA LEU A 139 -12.17 -17.33 -14.68
C LEU A 139 -13.43 -18.02 -14.14
N ASP A 140 -13.26 -18.99 -13.23
CA ASP A 140 -14.36 -19.69 -12.56
C ASP A 140 -15.04 -18.83 -11.48
N ASN A 141 -14.42 -17.72 -11.10
CA ASN A 141 -14.88 -16.79 -10.06
C ASN A 141 -15.16 -15.39 -10.63
N PRO A 142 -16.03 -14.59 -9.98
CA PRO A 142 -16.12 -13.17 -10.31
C PRO A 142 -14.80 -12.46 -9.99
N ARG A 143 -14.50 -11.42 -10.76
CA ARG A 143 -13.48 -10.44 -10.38
C ARG A 143 -14.13 -9.20 -9.81
N PHE A 144 -13.40 -8.46 -9.00
CA PHE A 144 -13.82 -7.14 -8.56
C PHE A 144 -12.85 -6.10 -9.11
N GLU A 145 -13.37 -5.21 -9.96
CA GLU A 145 -12.68 -3.99 -10.38
C GLU A 145 -12.82 -2.95 -9.27
N ILE A 146 -11.70 -2.56 -8.68
CA ILE A 146 -11.58 -1.53 -7.65
C ILE A 146 -11.00 -0.30 -8.32
N GLN A 147 -11.86 0.69 -8.57
CA GLN A 147 -11.42 2.00 -9.03
C GLN A 147 -11.03 2.84 -7.81
N VAL A 148 -9.80 3.33 -7.80
CA VAL A 148 -9.21 4.20 -6.79
C VAL A 148 -9.20 5.62 -7.34
N THR A 149 -9.99 6.53 -6.78
CA THR A 149 -10.18 7.89 -7.29
C THR A 149 -9.72 8.92 -6.27
N ASP A 150 -8.98 9.93 -6.73
CA ASP A 150 -8.61 11.07 -5.89
C ASP A 150 -9.85 11.88 -5.50
N GLY A 151 -10.01 12.15 -4.20
CA GLY A 151 -11.18 12.86 -3.68
C GLY A 151 -11.24 14.34 -4.08
N ALA A 152 -10.10 15.00 -4.25
CA ALA A 152 -9.97 16.39 -4.68
C ALA A 152 -9.98 16.52 -6.21
N HIS A 153 -9.49 15.48 -6.91
CA HIS A 153 -9.33 15.42 -8.36
C HIS A 153 -10.06 14.19 -8.95
N PRO A 154 -11.41 14.20 -9.07
CA PRO A 154 -12.17 13.00 -9.48
C PRO A 154 -11.88 12.46 -10.90
N ASP A 155 -11.13 13.21 -11.71
CA ASP A 155 -10.66 12.77 -13.03
C ASP A 155 -9.38 11.92 -12.93
N GLU A 156 -8.69 11.95 -11.79
CA GLU A 156 -7.47 11.20 -11.49
C GLU A 156 -7.81 9.90 -10.76
N ALA A 157 -7.54 8.78 -11.43
CA ALA A 157 -7.87 7.46 -10.90
C ALA A 157 -6.87 6.39 -11.36
N GLY A 158 -6.79 5.33 -10.57
CA GLY A 158 -6.10 4.08 -10.88
C GLY A 158 -7.02 2.88 -10.65
N TRP A 159 -6.64 1.71 -11.15
CA TRP A 159 -7.44 0.48 -11.03
C TRP A 159 -6.64 -0.69 -10.47
N VAL A 160 -7.30 -1.43 -9.59
CA VAL A 160 -6.83 -2.69 -9.01
C VAL A 160 -7.92 -3.74 -9.20
N TYR A 161 -7.51 -4.99 -9.36
CA TYR A 161 -8.41 -6.10 -9.65
C TYR A 161 -8.19 -7.23 -8.67
N LEU A 162 -9.24 -7.55 -7.90
CA LEU A 162 -9.27 -8.70 -7.01
C LEU A 162 -9.78 -9.92 -7.79
N TYR A 163 -8.95 -10.97 -7.84
CA TYR A 163 -9.29 -12.29 -8.37
C TYR A 163 -9.24 -13.33 -7.26
N ARG A 164 -10.01 -14.40 -7.43
CA ARG A 164 -9.95 -15.60 -6.59
C ARG A 164 -9.45 -16.79 -7.39
N SER A 165 -8.54 -17.58 -6.83
CA SER A 165 -8.10 -18.85 -7.42
C SER A 165 -7.51 -19.79 -6.36
N GLU A 166 -7.86 -21.07 -6.43
CA GLU A 166 -7.28 -22.12 -5.58
C GLU A 166 -5.85 -22.54 -6.03
N THR A 167 -5.36 -22.02 -7.16
CA THR A 167 -4.10 -22.49 -7.78
C THR A 167 -3.07 -21.40 -8.03
N LEU A 168 -3.45 -20.12 -7.90
CA LEU A 168 -2.51 -19.03 -7.94
C LEU A 168 -1.63 -19.05 -6.68
N GLU A 169 -0.41 -18.53 -6.81
CA GLU A 169 0.53 -18.34 -5.72
C GLU A 169 0.95 -16.86 -5.69
N ILE A 170 1.52 -16.41 -4.57
CA ILE A 170 2.14 -15.09 -4.49
C ILE A 170 3.41 -15.06 -5.36
N GLU A 171 3.46 -14.10 -6.27
CA GLU A 171 4.54 -13.83 -7.22
C GLU A 171 5.38 -12.60 -6.84
N PHE A 172 4.85 -11.69 -6.00
CA PHE A 172 5.58 -10.52 -5.52
C PHE A 172 6.55 -10.88 -4.38
N THR A 173 7.61 -10.10 -4.26
CA THR A 173 8.64 -10.26 -3.20
C THR A 173 8.87 -8.96 -2.42
N GLU A 174 8.20 -7.90 -2.86
CA GLU A 174 8.19 -6.60 -2.25
C GLU A 174 7.64 -6.70 -0.83
N ASP A 175 8.37 -6.06 0.07
CA ASP A 175 8.07 -5.94 1.49
C ASP A 175 8.36 -4.49 1.85
N TYR A 176 7.29 -3.70 1.98
CA TYR A 176 7.35 -2.25 2.09
C TYR A 176 7.77 -1.80 3.49
N VAL A 177 7.56 -2.62 4.51
CA VAL A 177 7.95 -2.34 5.88
C VAL A 177 8.13 -3.64 6.64
N SER A 178 9.22 -3.72 7.39
CA SER A 178 9.59 -4.90 8.15
C SER A 178 9.80 -4.56 9.62
N TYR A 179 9.66 -5.56 10.50
CA TYR A 179 9.84 -5.43 11.94
C TYR A 179 10.96 -6.31 12.50
N ASP A 180 11.85 -5.71 13.31
CA ASP A 180 12.84 -6.43 14.12
C ASP A 180 12.38 -6.52 15.57
N ALA A 181 11.83 -7.67 15.95
CA ALA A 181 11.39 -7.97 17.32
C ALA A 181 12.53 -7.98 18.36
N GLY A 182 13.79 -8.12 17.94
CA GLY A 182 14.94 -8.10 18.84
C GLY A 182 15.30 -6.70 19.32
N THR A 183 15.01 -5.68 18.51
CA THR A 183 15.29 -4.27 18.80
C THR A 183 14.06 -3.38 18.93
N ASP A 184 12.87 -3.92 18.62
CA ASP A 184 11.60 -3.18 18.53
C ASP A 184 11.69 -2.00 17.55
N VAL A 185 12.18 -2.31 16.34
CA VAL A 185 12.46 -1.35 15.27
C VAL A 185 11.72 -1.75 14.00
N PHE A 186 11.12 -0.76 13.35
CA PHE A 186 10.46 -0.86 12.05
C PHE A 186 11.37 -0.25 11.00
N SER A 187 11.41 -0.84 9.82
CA SER A 187 12.28 -0.39 8.73
C SER A 187 11.61 -0.55 7.38
N SER A 188 11.59 0.53 6.61
CA SER A 188 11.21 0.56 5.20
C SER A 188 12.39 1.04 4.34
N GLU A 189 12.17 1.18 3.03
CA GLU A 189 13.14 1.87 2.17
C GLU A 189 13.39 3.32 2.63
N TYR A 190 12.38 3.99 3.21
CA TYR A 190 12.37 5.44 3.41
C TYR A 190 12.52 5.90 4.86
N LEU A 191 12.24 5.02 5.83
CA LEU A 191 12.08 5.39 7.23
C LEU A 191 12.53 4.25 8.16
N THR A 192 13.11 4.61 9.29
CA THR A 192 13.27 3.71 10.44
C THR A 192 12.59 4.33 11.66
N ILE A 193 11.87 3.52 12.43
CA ILE A 193 11.18 3.93 13.66
C ILE A 193 11.54 2.95 14.77
N GLY A 194 11.91 3.46 15.94
CA GLY A 194 12.19 2.65 17.13
C GLY A 194 11.29 3.04 18.30
N PHE A 195 10.87 2.03 19.06
CA PHE A 195 10.08 2.19 20.29
C PHE A 195 10.85 1.74 21.54
N ALA A 196 11.98 1.04 21.38
CA ALA A 196 12.79 0.51 22.47
C ALA A 196 12.04 -0.38 23.51
N ASN A 197 10.95 -1.03 23.10
CA ASN A 197 9.99 -1.74 23.97
C ASN A 197 9.19 -0.82 24.91
N GLY A 198 9.21 0.48 24.66
CA GLY A 198 8.42 1.50 25.32
C GLY A 198 7.01 1.68 24.71
N PRO A 199 6.20 2.55 25.31
CA PRO A 199 4.85 2.83 24.84
C PRO A 199 4.81 3.75 23.62
N THR A 200 5.83 4.59 23.45
CA THR A 200 5.88 5.65 22.45
C THR A 200 7.14 5.56 21.58
N LEU A 201 7.18 6.35 20.50
CA LEU A 201 8.34 6.42 19.64
C LEU A 201 9.52 7.09 20.39
N GLU A 202 10.70 6.50 20.26
CA GLU A 202 11.96 6.99 20.83
C GLU A 202 13.05 7.24 19.76
N ASP A 203 12.85 6.74 18.54
CA ASP A 203 13.79 6.93 17.43
C ASP A 203 13.01 7.06 16.13
N LEU A 204 13.38 8.04 15.30
CA LEU A 204 12.82 8.21 13.97
C LEU A 204 13.87 8.81 13.05
N ALA A 205 14.22 8.08 11.99
CA ALA A 205 15.17 8.56 10.99
C ALA A 205 14.65 8.36 9.57
N ILE A 206 14.77 9.41 8.76
CA ILE A 206 14.46 9.35 7.33
C ILE A 206 15.73 8.89 6.61
N THR A 207 15.67 7.75 5.91
CA THR A 207 16.82 7.12 5.28
C THR A 207 17.37 7.98 4.12
N GLU A 208 18.58 7.67 3.64
CA GLU A 208 19.12 8.32 2.43
C GLU A 208 18.20 8.13 1.21
N ALA A 209 17.55 6.96 1.08
CA ALA A 209 16.58 6.69 0.00
C ALA A 209 15.25 7.43 0.23
N GLY A 210 14.86 7.65 1.50
CA GLY A 210 13.76 8.52 1.92
C GLY A 210 13.98 9.99 1.58
N GLY A 211 15.22 10.38 1.27
CA GLY A 211 15.65 11.74 1.02
C GLY A 211 16.12 12.48 2.27
N GLY A 212 16.41 11.75 3.35
CA GLY A 212 17.04 12.25 4.57
C GLY A 212 18.51 11.87 4.67
N THR A 213 19.02 11.80 5.89
CA THR A 213 20.43 11.47 6.21
C THR A 213 20.60 10.14 6.93
N GLY A 214 19.49 9.48 7.30
CA GLY A 214 19.49 8.32 8.19
C GLY A 214 19.91 8.64 9.62
N THR A 215 19.86 9.91 10.03
CA THR A 215 20.13 10.33 11.41
C THR A 215 18.81 10.47 12.17
N ASP A 216 18.78 9.95 13.40
CA ASP A 216 17.64 10.10 14.30
C ASP A 216 17.27 11.57 14.50
N MET A 217 15.98 11.86 14.38
CA MET A 217 15.40 13.20 14.40
C MET A 217 14.71 13.52 15.72
N ILE A 218 14.24 12.52 16.47
CA ILE A 218 13.40 12.74 17.66
C ILE A 218 14.14 12.34 18.93
N ASP A 219 13.78 12.94 20.06
CA ASP A 219 14.12 12.36 21.37
C ASP A 219 13.01 11.40 21.79
N ARG A 220 11.75 11.89 21.76
CA ARG A 220 10.59 11.10 22.15
C ARG A 220 9.26 11.77 21.80
N VAL A 221 8.20 10.98 21.84
CA VAL A 221 6.83 11.49 21.95
C VAL A 221 6.47 11.68 23.42
N LYS A 222 6.12 12.91 23.80
CA LYS A 222 5.74 13.32 25.16
C LYS A 222 4.23 13.29 25.33
N PHE A 223 3.79 12.74 26.46
CA PHE A 223 2.39 12.74 26.90
C PHE A 223 2.28 13.51 28.20
N ARG A 224 1.33 14.44 28.33
CA ARG A 224 1.02 15.11 29.61
C ARG A 224 -0.44 15.05 29.90
N MET A 225 -0.79 14.61 31.09
CA MET A 225 -2.15 14.64 31.59
C MET A 225 -2.16 15.17 33.01
N ARG A 226 -3.01 16.17 33.31
CA ARG A 226 -3.21 16.65 34.69
C ARG A 226 -4.68 16.91 34.95
N GLY A 227 -5.09 16.72 36.19
CA GLY A 227 -6.46 16.92 36.62
C GLY A 227 -6.66 16.78 38.12
N ALA A 228 -7.92 16.88 38.53
CA ALA A 228 -8.32 16.86 39.93
C ALA A 228 -9.56 16.00 40.14
N ILE A 229 -9.41 14.84 40.78
CA ILE A 229 -10.51 13.90 41.01
C ILE A 229 -11.14 14.05 42.40
N ALA A 230 -12.44 14.33 42.45
CA ALA A 230 -13.19 14.54 43.69
C ALA A 230 -13.85 13.24 44.20
N ILE A 231 -13.09 12.37 44.88
CA ILE A 231 -13.57 11.06 45.36
C ILE A 231 -14.36 11.18 46.67
N LEU A 232 -14.04 12.18 47.50
CA LEU A 232 -14.67 12.40 48.80
C LEU A 232 -15.59 13.63 48.77
N PRO A 233 -16.76 13.58 49.44
CA PRO A 233 -17.67 14.73 49.47
C PRO A 233 -17.05 15.92 50.25
N PRO A 234 -17.53 17.15 50.03
CA PRO A 234 -17.05 18.31 50.79
C PRO A 234 -17.08 18.07 52.32
N PRO A 235 -16.04 18.48 53.08
CA PRO A 235 -15.03 19.49 52.73
C PRO A 235 -13.67 18.92 52.27
N PHE A 236 -13.58 17.65 51.88
CA PHE A 236 -12.31 17.09 51.40
C PHE A 236 -11.94 17.70 50.03
N PRO A 237 -10.69 18.14 49.84
CA PRO A 237 -10.22 18.62 48.54
C PRO A 237 -10.16 17.46 47.52
N PRO A 238 -10.22 17.75 46.22
CA PRO A 238 -9.93 16.75 45.19
C PRO A 238 -8.47 16.28 45.28
N PHE A 239 -8.21 15.11 44.72
CA PHE A 239 -6.86 14.59 44.52
C PHE A 239 -6.33 15.09 43.19
N GLU A 240 -5.32 15.95 43.26
CA GLU A 240 -4.59 16.42 42.08
C GLU A 240 -3.68 15.31 41.56
N TYR A 241 -3.59 15.17 40.25
CA TYR A 241 -2.66 14.27 39.60
C TYR A 241 -1.99 14.93 38.40
N GLU A 242 -0.76 14.53 38.13
CA GLU A 242 0.00 14.85 36.93
C GLU A 242 0.69 13.57 36.47
N VAL A 243 0.59 13.31 35.17
CA VAL A 243 0.91 12.03 34.56
C VAL A 243 1.70 12.28 33.28
N THR A 244 2.83 11.58 33.14
CA THR A 244 3.72 11.64 31.97
C THR A 244 3.90 10.28 31.31
N GLU A 245 4.53 10.25 30.13
CA GLU A 245 4.85 9.00 29.44
C GLU A 245 5.78 8.07 30.24
N ASP A 246 6.61 8.61 31.14
CA ASP A 246 7.50 7.81 31.99
C ASP A 246 6.73 6.98 33.04
N GLN A 247 5.46 7.31 33.29
CA GLN A 247 4.58 6.59 34.23
C GLN A 247 3.75 5.52 33.54
N ILE A 248 3.90 5.36 32.23
CA ILE A 248 3.27 4.29 31.48
C ILE A 248 4.02 2.97 31.74
N GLU A 249 3.32 2.01 32.33
CA GLU A 249 3.83 0.65 32.50
C GLU A 249 3.34 -0.24 31.35
N VAL A 250 4.23 -0.56 30.41
CA VAL A 250 3.94 -1.51 29.34
C VAL A 250 3.91 -2.94 29.89
N THR A 251 2.78 -3.61 29.73
CA THR A 251 2.55 -4.98 30.19
C THR A 251 2.68 -6.01 29.07
N SER A 252 2.34 -5.62 27.84
CA SER A 252 2.43 -6.49 26.67
C SER A 252 2.71 -5.65 25.41
N ILE A 253 3.45 -6.24 24.46
CA ILE A 253 3.62 -5.73 23.10
C ILE A 253 3.25 -6.85 22.15
N GLN A 254 2.38 -6.54 21.19
CA GLN A 254 1.91 -7.46 20.16
C GLN A 254 2.15 -6.82 18.80
N VAL A 255 2.55 -7.63 17.82
CA VAL A 255 2.90 -7.14 16.47
C VAL A 255 2.37 -8.11 15.41
N VAL A 256 1.71 -7.54 14.39
CA VAL A 256 1.37 -8.22 13.13
C VAL A 256 2.25 -7.61 12.04
N ASP A 257 3.14 -8.43 11.48
CA ASP A 257 4.13 -8.04 10.47
C ASP A 257 3.71 -8.56 9.10
N GLY A 258 3.42 -7.64 8.18
CA GLY A 258 2.96 -7.94 6.82
C GLY A 258 3.61 -7.03 5.78
N PRO A 259 3.54 -7.41 4.49
CA PRO A 259 4.35 -6.81 3.43
C PRO A 259 3.96 -5.37 3.07
N ILE A 260 2.79 -4.88 3.53
CA ILE A 260 2.33 -3.52 3.25
C ILE A 260 2.42 -2.64 4.49
N ARG A 261 2.06 -3.20 5.65
CA ARG A 261 2.06 -2.51 6.92
C ARG A 261 2.38 -3.43 8.08
N VAL A 262 2.92 -2.84 9.13
CA VAL A 262 3.07 -3.48 10.44
C VAL A 262 2.12 -2.83 11.43
N ILE A 263 1.40 -3.64 12.20
CA ILE A 263 0.52 -3.19 13.27
C ILE A 263 1.19 -3.53 14.59
N ARG A 264 1.45 -2.54 15.42
CA ARG A 264 2.07 -2.68 16.75
C ARG A 264 1.11 -2.19 17.81
N GLN A 265 0.77 -3.03 18.79
CA GLN A 265 -0.02 -2.64 19.95
C GLN A 265 0.81 -2.80 21.23
N ALA A 266 0.93 -1.72 21.99
CA ALA A 266 1.47 -1.73 23.35
C ALA A 266 0.31 -1.60 24.35
N GLN A 267 0.12 -2.61 25.18
CA GLN A 267 -0.89 -2.59 26.24
C GLN A 267 -0.21 -2.25 27.56
N GLY A 268 -0.82 -1.39 28.35
CA GLY A 268 -0.23 -0.99 29.61
C GLY A 268 -1.22 -0.41 30.59
N GLN A 269 -0.65 0.12 31.67
CA GLN A 269 -1.40 0.83 32.69
C GLN A 269 -0.70 2.12 33.09
N ILE A 270 -1.49 3.06 33.58
CA ILE A 270 -1.02 4.31 34.16
C ILE A 270 -1.73 4.56 35.48
N GLU A 271 -1.00 4.95 36.52
CA GLU A 271 -1.58 5.22 37.84
C GLU A 271 -2.07 6.67 37.93
N ILE A 272 -3.38 6.86 38.05
CA ILE A 272 -4.00 8.16 38.30
C ILE A 272 -4.13 8.39 39.80
N ALA A 273 -3.70 9.58 40.26
CA ALA A 273 -3.73 9.97 41.67
C ALA A 273 -3.13 8.92 42.62
N ASP A 274 -2.07 8.23 42.18
CA ASP A 274 -1.31 7.19 42.89
C ASP A 274 -2.11 5.95 43.37
N ASP A 275 -3.39 5.83 43.02
CA ASP A 275 -4.28 4.79 43.56
C ASP A 275 -5.27 4.21 42.53
N PHE A 276 -5.36 4.79 41.33
CA PHE A 276 -6.34 4.41 40.31
C PHE A 276 -5.62 3.99 39.02
N PRO A 277 -5.31 2.69 38.86
CA PRO A 277 -4.75 2.20 37.61
C PRO A 277 -5.79 2.34 36.51
N MET A 278 -5.37 2.91 35.39
CA MET A 278 -6.13 3.01 34.16
C MET A 278 -5.38 2.22 33.09
N GLU A 279 -6.03 1.21 32.52
CA GLU A 279 -5.50 0.45 31.39
C GLU A 279 -5.60 1.29 30.13
N PHE A 280 -4.63 1.15 29.23
CA PHE A 280 -4.64 1.77 27.91
C PHE A 280 -4.05 0.81 26.88
N ASP A 281 -4.49 0.95 25.64
CA ASP A 281 -3.91 0.30 24.47
C ASP A 281 -3.39 1.38 23.51
N MET A 282 -2.12 1.30 23.13
CA MET A 282 -1.52 2.17 22.12
C MET A 282 -1.24 1.37 20.87
N GLU A 283 -2.06 1.57 19.85
CA GLU A 283 -1.92 0.93 18.55
C GLU A 283 -1.31 1.89 17.52
N PHE A 284 -0.27 1.41 16.86
CA PHE A 284 0.42 2.09 15.78
C PHE A 284 0.31 1.26 14.50
N ILE A 285 -0.13 1.89 13.43
CA ILE A 285 -0.18 1.30 12.09
C ILE A 285 0.90 1.96 11.24
N ILE A 286 1.86 1.16 10.78
CA ILE A 286 3.13 1.62 10.22
C ILE A 286 3.25 1.13 8.80
N TYR A 287 3.48 2.04 7.87
CA TYR A 287 3.65 1.81 6.43
C TYR A 287 5.00 2.40 5.99
N GLU A 288 5.33 2.29 4.70
CA GLU A 288 6.67 2.63 4.20
C GLU A 288 7.14 4.08 4.44
N ARG A 289 6.24 5.07 4.45
CA ARG A 289 6.55 6.49 4.72
C ARG A 289 5.69 7.09 5.81
N TYR A 290 4.81 6.29 6.37
CA TYR A 290 3.66 6.78 7.10
C TYR A 290 3.51 5.98 8.39
N LEU A 291 3.21 6.67 9.48
CA LEU A 291 2.83 6.06 10.75
C LEU A 291 1.61 6.79 11.27
N GLY A 292 0.56 6.04 11.59
CA GLY A 292 -0.62 6.55 12.27
C GLY A 292 -0.76 5.94 13.65
N GLN A 293 -1.26 6.72 14.60
CA GLN A 293 -1.81 6.20 15.84
C GLN A 293 -3.31 6.00 15.67
N ALA A 294 -3.86 4.85 16.06
CA ALA A 294 -5.31 4.60 15.98
C ALA A 294 -6.10 5.57 16.87
N ASP A 295 -7.27 6.01 16.41
CA ASP A 295 -8.09 7.09 17.00
C ASP A 295 -8.66 6.78 18.41
N ASP A 296 -8.65 5.52 18.84
CA ASP A 296 -9.38 5.02 20.02
C ASP A 296 -8.65 5.21 21.36
N ALA A 297 -7.64 6.07 21.42
CA ALA A 297 -6.70 6.07 22.55
C ALA A 297 -7.30 6.45 23.93
N ILE A 298 -8.46 7.12 24.00
CA ILE A 298 -9.06 7.56 25.30
C ILE A 298 -10.59 7.42 25.32
N ASP A 299 -11.09 6.23 25.68
CA ASP A 299 -12.53 5.98 25.97
C ASP A 299 -12.92 6.37 27.41
N VAL A 300 -12.51 7.57 27.83
CA VAL A 300 -12.82 8.12 29.16
C VAL A 300 -13.36 9.53 29.01
N ASP A 301 -14.53 9.80 29.60
CA ASP A 301 -15.06 11.17 29.66
C ASP A 301 -14.14 12.02 30.55
N PRO A 302 -13.55 13.13 30.04
CA PRO A 302 -12.70 14.04 30.81
C PRO A 302 -13.28 14.41 32.18
N ALA A 303 -14.61 14.54 32.28
CA ALA A 303 -15.28 14.92 33.51
C ALA A 303 -15.27 13.82 34.59
N GLU A 304 -15.15 12.54 34.20
CA GLU A 304 -15.10 11.41 35.15
C GLU A 304 -13.78 11.34 35.91
N ILE A 305 -12.68 11.69 35.24
CA ILE A 305 -11.35 11.75 35.83
C ILE A 305 -10.97 13.16 36.30
N GLY A 306 -11.80 14.17 36.00
CA GLY A 306 -11.51 15.57 36.35
C GLY A 306 -10.33 16.13 35.57
N LEU A 307 -10.20 15.73 34.30
CA LEU A 307 -9.12 16.12 33.40
C LEU A 307 -9.16 17.63 33.14
N GLU A 308 -8.04 18.31 33.41
CA GLU A 308 -7.90 19.76 33.25
C GLU A 308 -6.94 20.14 32.12
N HIS A 309 -5.98 19.26 31.80
CA HIS A 309 -5.09 19.48 30.66
C HIS A 309 -4.55 18.17 30.10
N LEU A 310 -4.47 18.10 28.77
CA LEU A 310 -3.89 17.02 27.99
C LEU A 310 -2.94 17.61 26.96
N ARG A 311 -1.76 17.02 26.79
CA ARG A 311 -0.81 17.35 25.72
C ARG A 311 -0.25 16.06 25.12
N VAL A 312 -0.16 16.04 23.80
CA VAL A 312 0.62 15.06 23.05
C VAL A 312 1.52 15.83 22.10
N SER A 313 2.82 15.59 22.17
CA SER A 313 3.81 16.31 21.37
C SER A 313 5.00 15.44 21.01
N VAL A 314 5.69 15.80 19.94
CA VAL A 314 6.94 15.17 19.52
C VAL A 314 8.07 16.15 19.77
N ASP A 315 8.99 15.73 20.64
CA ASP A 315 10.20 16.46 20.92
C ASP A 315 11.31 16.03 19.98
N PHE A 316 11.88 16.97 19.24
CA PHE A 316 13.03 16.66 18.41
C PHE A 316 14.30 16.61 19.27
N ASN A 317 15.34 15.97 18.74
CA ASN A 317 16.65 15.96 19.38
C ASN A 317 17.57 17.06 18.79
N GLU A 318 18.79 17.18 19.34
CA GLU A 318 19.77 18.19 18.92
C GLU A 318 20.17 18.13 17.44
N ASN A 319 19.92 17.01 16.74
CA ASN A 319 20.21 16.89 15.31
C ASN A 319 19.29 17.77 14.45
N GLN A 320 18.19 18.27 15.00
CA GLN A 320 17.25 19.18 14.31
C GLN A 320 17.55 20.66 14.51
N ILE A 321 18.64 21.02 15.21
CA ILE A 321 19.09 22.41 15.28
C ILE A 321 19.38 22.93 13.85
N GLY A 322 18.71 24.02 13.47
CA GLY A 322 18.74 24.62 12.15
C GLY A 322 17.59 24.19 11.22
N SER A 323 16.73 23.28 11.66
CA SER A 323 15.48 22.92 10.98
C SER A 323 14.46 24.05 11.07
N TRP A 324 13.60 24.15 10.06
CA TRP A 324 12.45 25.05 10.08
C TRP A 324 11.20 24.30 10.50
N MET A 325 10.45 24.85 11.44
CA MET A 325 9.11 24.41 11.79
C MET A 325 8.07 25.26 11.06
N HIS A 326 7.22 24.60 10.29
CA HIS A 326 6.08 25.21 9.61
C HIS A 326 4.79 24.72 10.27
N LEU A 327 4.01 25.64 10.84
CA LEU A 327 2.76 25.33 11.52
C LEU A 327 1.58 25.84 10.70
N SER A 328 0.51 25.05 10.59
CA SER A 328 -0.71 25.51 9.92
C SER A 328 -1.24 26.80 10.57
N SER A 329 -1.72 27.73 9.75
CA SER A 329 -2.24 29.03 10.19
C SER A 329 -1.23 29.96 10.89
N HIS A 330 0.06 29.61 10.93
CA HIS A 330 1.14 30.54 11.27
C HIS A 330 1.87 30.99 9.99
N ALA A 331 1.97 32.31 9.78
CA ALA A 331 2.47 32.85 8.51
C ALA A 331 3.99 32.73 8.36
N ASP A 332 4.72 32.83 9.48
CA ASP A 332 6.18 32.76 9.52
C ASP A 332 6.61 31.37 9.97
N SER A 333 7.80 30.94 9.56
CA SER A 333 8.39 29.66 10.02
C SER A 333 9.24 29.92 11.24
N VAL A 334 9.22 28.99 12.20
CA VAL A 334 10.02 29.07 13.43
C VAL A 334 11.31 28.29 13.21
N LEU A 335 12.44 28.84 13.67
CA LEU A 335 13.73 28.16 13.55
C LEU A 335 13.92 27.31 14.81
N ILE A 336 14.25 26.03 14.66
CA ILE A 336 14.70 25.23 15.80
C ILE A 336 16.15 25.62 16.07
N ASP A 337 16.41 26.40 17.11
CA ASP A 337 17.75 26.85 17.50
C ASP A 337 18.09 26.61 18.98
N GLY A 338 17.15 26.05 19.75
CA GLY A 338 17.30 25.76 21.16
C GLY A 338 17.08 26.98 22.06
N GLU A 339 16.56 28.09 21.54
CA GLU A 339 16.19 29.26 22.32
C GLU A 339 14.65 29.40 22.44
N PRO A 340 14.13 29.85 23.60
CA PRO A 340 12.68 29.99 23.82
C PRO A 340 11.94 30.82 22.76
N ASP A 341 11.12 30.13 21.99
CA ASP A 341 10.12 30.68 21.08
C ASP A 341 8.70 30.35 21.57
N ASP A 342 7.75 31.25 21.28
CA ASP A 342 6.34 31.11 21.65
C ASP A 342 5.47 31.59 20.47
N PRO A 343 5.38 30.80 19.39
CA PRO A 343 4.51 31.15 18.27
C PRO A 343 3.07 31.00 18.74
N GLU A 344 2.35 32.12 18.86
CA GLU A 344 0.92 32.11 19.14
C GLU A 344 0.19 31.55 17.90
N VAL A 345 -0.23 30.28 17.97
CA VAL A 345 -0.90 29.57 16.86
C VAL A 345 -2.15 28.86 17.37
N ASP A 346 -3.29 29.21 16.78
CA ASP A 346 -4.54 28.48 16.95
C ASP A 346 -4.66 27.40 15.86
N ILE A 347 -5.32 26.28 16.18
CA ILE A 347 -5.71 25.26 15.18
C ILE A 347 -7.11 25.60 14.68
N PRO A 348 -7.31 26.06 13.44
CA PRO A 348 -8.65 26.31 12.92
C PRO A 348 -9.36 24.99 12.57
N ASP A 349 -10.66 24.93 12.83
CA ASP A 349 -11.58 23.96 12.20
C ASP A 349 -11.27 22.45 12.39
N GLY A 350 -10.70 22.04 13.52
CA GLY A 350 -10.65 20.62 13.90
C GLY A 350 -9.47 19.82 13.31
N SER A 351 -8.61 20.47 12.52
CA SER A 351 -7.43 19.85 11.93
C SER A 351 -6.29 20.84 11.71
N GLY A 352 -5.05 20.34 11.65
CA GLY A 352 -3.87 21.18 11.49
C GLY A 352 -2.63 20.36 11.12
N TYR A 353 -1.54 21.04 10.80
CA TYR A 353 -0.26 20.37 10.55
C TYR A 353 0.90 21.06 11.27
N ALA A 354 1.93 20.26 11.53
CA ALA A 354 3.28 20.72 11.85
C ALA A 354 4.28 20.03 10.91
N LEU A 355 5.18 20.79 10.29
CA LEU A 355 6.20 20.27 9.39
C LEU A 355 7.57 20.76 9.85
N GLY A 356 8.34 19.86 10.46
CA GLY A 356 9.75 20.06 10.76
C GLY A 356 10.60 19.67 9.55
N SER A 357 11.39 20.60 9.00
CA SER A 357 12.02 20.43 7.70
C SER A 357 13.46 20.93 7.66
N SER A 358 14.39 20.07 7.23
CA SER A 358 15.80 20.40 7.05
C SER A 358 16.50 19.49 6.04
N ASN A 359 17.83 19.51 6.05
CA ASN A 359 18.65 18.56 5.29
C ASN A 359 18.60 17.13 5.85
N GLN A 360 18.15 16.93 7.09
CA GLN A 360 18.01 15.60 7.71
C GLN A 360 16.81 14.83 7.13
N GLY A 361 15.89 15.54 6.46
CA GLY A 361 14.59 15.06 6.04
C GLY A 361 13.51 16.05 6.47
N SER A 362 12.26 15.71 6.21
CA SER A 362 11.11 16.48 6.67
C SER A 362 10.10 15.57 7.35
N LEU A 363 9.85 15.79 8.64
CA LEU A 363 8.82 15.07 9.40
C LEU A 363 7.56 15.93 9.44
N MET A 364 6.48 15.39 8.89
CA MET A 364 5.18 16.03 8.93
C MET A 364 4.25 15.35 9.91
N GLN A 365 3.58 16.13 10.72
CA GLN A 365 2.51 15.71 11.61
C GLN A 365 1.20 16.31 11.08
N LEU A 366 0.19 15.47 10.88
CA LEU A 366 -1.18 15.90 10.60
C LEU A 366 -2.04 15.57 11.81
N PHE A 367 -2.81 16.55 12.25
CA PHE A 367 -3.72 16.46 13.38
C PHE A 367 -5.15 16.52 12.88
N GLN A 368 -6.00 15.66 13.42
CA GLN A 368 -7.45 15.75 13.27
C GLN A 368 -8.12 15.29 14.57
N PHE A 369 -9.14 16.01 14.99
CA PHE A 369 -9.82 15.74 16.25
C PHE A 369 -11.32 16.01 16.14
N ASP A 370 -12.09 15.31 16.97
CA ASP A 370 -13.53 15.54 17.07
C ASP A 370 -13.80 16.91 17.73
N SER A 371 -14.83 17.60 17.24
CA SER A 371 -15.45 18.75 17.89
C SER A 371 -15.79 18.55 19.39
N GLY A 372 -15.98 17.31 19.83
CA GLY A 372 -16.25 16.92 21.21
C GLY A 372 -15.05 17.06 22.15
N LEU A 373 -13.82 17.11 21.63
CA LEU A 373 -12.60 17.24 22.43
C LEU A 373 -12.55 18.57 23.19
N GLY A 374 -13.11 19.64 22.61
CA GLY A 374 -13.12 20.98 23.20
C GLY A 374 -12.21 21.94 22.45
N ASN A 375 -11.54 22.85 23.17
CA ASN A 375 -10.61 23.81 22.55
C ASN A 375 -9.21 23.20 22.50
N VAL A 376 -8.71 23.00 21.28
CA VAL A 376 -7.38 22.46 21.00
C VAL A 376 -6.49 23.58 20.48
N ASP A 377 -5.34 23.75 21.12
CA ASP A 377 -4.34 24.75 20.76
C ASP A 377 -3.07 24.03 20.27
N PHE A 378 -2.29 24.66 19.38
CA PHE A 378 -0.96 24.15 19.08
C PHE A 378 -0.07 24.30 20.31
N TYR A 379 0.79 23.30 20.51
CA TYR A 379 1.89 23.36 21.44
C TYR A 379 3.19 23.44 20.63
N TYR A 380 4.03 24.43 20.97
CA TYR A 380 5.38 24.55 20.45
C TYR A 380 6.31 25.02 21.58
N TYR A 381 7.46 24.36 21.73
CA TYR A 381 8.48 24.79 22.67
C TYR A 381 9.89 24.46 22.19
N ASP A 382 10.79 25.44 22.19
CA ASP A 382 12.20 25.26 21.84
C ASP A 382 13.08 25.82 22.95
N ASN A 383 13.80 24.98 23.69
CA ASN A 383 14.72 25.41 24.74
C ASN A 383 15.70 24.29 25.10
N ALA A 384 16.94 24.42 24.67
CA ALA A 384 18.02 23.48 24.97
C ALA A 384 18.39 23.42 26.47
N ASN A 385 17.94 24.38 27.28
CA ASN A 385 18.12 24.36 28.74
C ASN A 385 16.93 23.72 29.48
N GLY A 386 15.91 23.28 28.74
CA GLY A 386 14.79 22.52 29.27
C GLY A 386 13.57 23.29 29.71
N GLY A 387 12.59 22.51 30.14
CA GLY A 387 11.25 22.96 30.48
C GLY A 387 10.27 22.72 29.34
N THR A 388 9.03 23.15 29.57
CA THR A 388 7.91 22.84 28.68
C THR A 388 7.08 24.06 28.29
N GLY A 389 7.40 25.26 28.80
CA GLY A 389 6.62 26.48 28.55
C GLY A 389 5.23 26.53 29.21
N ASP A 390 4.56 25.38 29.38
CA ASP A 390 3.21 25.21 29.95
C ASP A 390 3.21 24.92 31.48
N GLY A 391 4.40 24.81 32.07
CA GLY A 391 4.61 24.55 33.50
C GLY A 391 4.43 23.08 33.92
N SER A 392 4.25 22.16 32.99
CA SER A 392 4.29 20.71 33.24
C SER A 392 5.69 20.21 33.58
N VAL A 393 5.76 19.00 34.12
CA VAL A 393 7.03 18.30 34.34
C VAL A 393 7.70 17.98 33.01
N ASP A 394 8.99 18.24 32.91
CA ASP A 394 9.81 17.84 31.76
C ASP A 394 10.39 16.44 31.99
N THR A 395 10.53 15.66 30.92
CA THR A 395 10.95 14.25 30.92
C THR A 395 12.06 14.04 29.89
N GLY A 396 12.63 12.83 29.81
CA GLY A 396 13.74 12.55 28.89
C GLY A 396 15.05 13.18 29.34
N ASP A 397 15.80 13.77 28.41
CA ASP A 397 17.05 14.48 28.71
C ASP A 397 16.81 15.90 29.29
N GLY A 398 15.55 16.34 29.25
CA GLY A 398 15.09 17.64 29.72
C GLY A 398 15.60 18.79 28.87
N ALA A 399 16.05 18.56 27.63
CA ALA A 399 16.08 19.58 26.59
C ALA A 399 14.77 19.47 25.80
N SER A 400 14.38 20.56 25.13
CA SER A 400 13.28 20.55 24.17
C SER A 400 13.78 21.20 22.89
N TYR A 401 13.73 20.51 21.76
CA TYR A 401 14.08 21.07 20.46
C TYR A 401 12.85 21.07 19.57
N GLY A 402 12.26 22.23 19.35
CA GLY A 402 11.03 22.35 18.57
C GLY A 402 9.94 21.34 18.97
N ASP A 403 9.77 21.07 20.26
CA ASP A 403 8.75 20.17 20.82
C ASP A 403 7.39 20.65 20.34
N THR A 404 6.76 19.87 19.48
CA THR A 404 5.58 20.30 18.72
C THR A 404 4.47 19.29 18.80
N GLY A 405 3.25 19.76 19.04
CA GLY A 405 2.06 18.94 19.05
C GLY A 405 0.82 19.74 19.35
N ILE A 406 -0.08 19.14 20.12
CA ILE A 406 -1.36 19.75 20.50
C ILE A 406 -1.57 19.69 22.00
N GLN A 407 -2.31 20.66 22.52
CA GLN A 407 -2.73 20.70 23.90
C GLN A 407 -4.20 21.08 24.02
N VAL A 408 -4.84 20.55 25.06
CA VAL A 408 -6.25 20.80 25.39
C VAL A 408 -6.32 21.24 26.83
N SER A 409 -6.87 22.43 27.06
CA SER A 409 -7.09 22.98 28.41
C SER A 409 -8.57 23.21 28.74
N GLN A 410 -9.45 23.04 27.75
CA GLN A 410 -10.89 23.20 27.91
C GLN A 410 -11.60 22.07 27.18
N PHE A 411 -11.94 21.02 27.91
CA PHE A 411 -12.59 19.84 27.34
C PHE A 411 -14.07 20.07 27.05
N GLY A 412 -14.57 19.39 26.02
CA GLY A 412 -16.00 19.25 25.77
C GLY A 412 -16.65 18.25 26.72
N THR A 413 -17.72 17.60 26.26
CA THR A 413 -18.45 16.58 27.04
C THR A 413 -18.51 15.28 26.26
N GLY A 414 -18.34 14.14 26.95
CA GLY A 414 -18.31 12.82 26.33
C GLY A 414 -16.88 12.36 26.04
N THR A 415 -16.77 11.27 25.28
CA THR A 415 -15.50 10.69 24.86
C THR A 415 -14.94 11.42 23.64
N PHE A 416 -13.65 11.28 23.40
CA PHE A 416 -12.96 11.97 22.31
C PHE A 416 -11.89 11.07 21.69
N GLY A 417 -11.69 11.23 20.39
CA GLY A 417 -10.57 10.64 19.66
C GLY A 417 -9.47 11.68 19.42
N LEU A 418 -8.23 11.21 19.37
CA LEU A 418 -7.05 12.01 19.10
C LEU A 418 -6.16 11.28 18.09
N GLY A 419 -6.37 11.60 16.80
CA GLY A 419 -5.58 11.05 15.70
C GLY A 419 -4.39 11.94 15.37
N THR A 420 -3.20 11.35 15.38
CA THR A 420 -1.98 11.98 14.82
C THR A 420 -1.41 11.07 13.75
N GLN A 421 -1.07 11.68 12.61
CA GLN A 421 -0.43 10.99 11.50
C GLN A 421 0.94 11.60 11.20
N PHE A 422 1.91 10.74 10.96
CA PHE A 422 3.28 11.12 10.63
C PHE A 422 3.60 10.73 9.19
N TYR A 423 4.22 11.65 8.45
CA TYR A 423 4.80 11.38 7.14
C TYR A 423 6.29 11.70 7.13
N ALA A 424 7.09 10.74 6.68
CA ALA A 424 8.50 10.88 6.40
C ALA A 424 8.72 11.34 4.95
N LEU A 425 9.10 12.60 4.79
CA LEU A 425 9.24 13.26 3.50
C LEU A 425 10.71 13.60 3.20
N PRO A 426 11.08 13.74 1.91
CA PRO A 426 12.44 14.13 1.53
C PRO A 426 12.84 15.48 2.14
N ALA A 427 14.13 15.72 2.32
CA ALA A 427 14.67 16.94 2.91
C ALA A 427 14.15 18.24 2.27
N ASN A 428 14.02 19.27 3.11
CA ASN A 428 13.67 20.65 2.77
C ASN A 428 12.29 20.80 2.09
N GLN A 429 11.29 20.03 2.50
CA GLN A 429 9.90 20.30 2.12
C GLN A 429 9.46 21.70 2.56
N SER A 430 8.58 22.29 1.75
CA SER A 430 8.01 23.62 1.98
C SER A 430 6.58 23.51 2.53
N PRO A 431 6.02 24.59 3.11
CA PRO A 431 4.62 24.64 3.55
C PRO A 431 3.60 24.21 2.48
N ALA A 432 3.88 24.48 1.20
CA ALA A 432 2.99 24.07 0.09
C ALA A 432 2.81 22.55 0.01
N VAL A 433 3.81 21.78 0.44
CA VAL A 433 3.72 20.31 0.50
C VAL A 433 2.85 19.90 1.68
N ALA A 434 2.98 20.55 2.82
CA ALA A 434 2.08 20.29 3.95
C ALA A 434 0.62 20.65 3.63
N GLU A 435 0.39 21.75 2.92
CA GLU A 435 -0.95 22.13 2.42
C GLU A 435 -1.53 21.06 1.48
N MET A 436 -0.71 20.47 0.60
CA MET A 436 -1.13 19.37 -0.28
C MET A 436 -1.57 18.13 0.51
N TYR A 437 -0.80 17.68 1.50
CA TYR A 437 -1.20 16.55 2.32
C TYR A 437 -2.41 16.85 3.22
N MET A 438 -2.56 18.10 3.66
CA MET A 438 -3.77 18.56 4.35
C MET A 438 -4.99 18.51 3.41
N GLU A 439 -4.85 18.90 2.15
CA GLU A 439 -5.90 18.77 1.15
C GLU A 439 -6.27 17.30 0.90
N ASN A 440 -5.28 16.40 0.84
CA ASN A 440 -5.48 14.96 0.72
C ASN A 440 -6.22 14.36 1.93
N LEU A 441 -5.87 14.81 3.14
CA LEU A 441 -6.54 14.42 4.38
C LEU A 441 -8.02 14.83 4.37
N LEU A 442 -8.32 16.05 3.90
CA LEU A 442 -9.68 16.58 3.83
C LEU A 442 -10.47 16.04 2.63
N ASN A 443 -9.80 15.53 1.60
CA ASN A 443 -10.39 14.95 0.40
C ASN A 443 -9.83 13.53 0.18
N PRO A 444 -10.29 12.56 1.00
CA PRO A 444 -9.75 11.21 0.99
C PRO A 444 -10.11 10.47 -0.31
N ILE A 445 -9.37 9.38 -0.56
CA ILE A 445 -9.60 8.50 -1.70
C ILE A 445 -11.02 7.93 -1.69
N ILE A 446 -11.63 7.88 -2.88
CA ILE A 446 -12.94 7.29 -3.12
C ILE A 446 -12.77 5.97 -3.85
N LEU A 447 -13.38 4.90 -3.32
CA LEU A 447 -13.32 3.58 -3.93
C LEU A 447 -14.65 3.22 -4.58
N THR A 448 -14.59 2.82 -5.85
CA THR A 448 -15.74 2.25 -6.55
C THR A 448 -15.46 0.80 -6.89
N ILE A 449 -16.20 -0.10 -6.25
CA ILE A 449 -16.07 -1.54 -6.45
C ILE A 449 -17.15 -2.03 -7.40
N THR A 450 -16.71 -2.68 -8.48
CA THR A 450 -17.57 -3.24 -9.52
C THR A 450 -17.29 -4.71 -9.69
N ARG A 451 -18.25 -5.54 -9.29
CA ARG A 451 -18.23 -6.97 -9.56
C ARG A 451 -18.44 -7.23 -11.05
N GLN A 452 -17.61 -8.07 -11.64
CA GLN A 452 -17.68 -8.46 -13.03
C GLN A 452 -17.65 -9.99 -13.15
N GLU A 453 -18.32 -10.52 -14.17
CA GLU A 453 -18.31 -11.93 -14.54
C GLU A 453 -17.89 -12.07 -15.99
N THR A 454 -17.43 -13.26 -16.35
CA THR A 454 -16.98 -13.57 -17.70
C THR A 454 -17.64 -14.82 -18.24
N ASP A 455 -17.97 -14.79 -19.53
CA ASP A 455 -18.31 -15.99 -20.29
C ASP A 455 -17.05 -16.64 -20.91
N ILE A 456 -15.85 -16.06 -20.66
CA ILE A 456 -14.58 -16.61 -21.11
C ILE A 456 -14.29 -17.85 -20.28
N VAL A 457 -14.30 -19.00 -20.94
CA VAL A 457 -13.77 -20.23 -20.37
C VAL A 457 -12.27 -20.24 -20.64
N ALA A 458 -11.45 -20.50 -19.62
CA ALA A 458 -10.04 -20.77 -19.86
C ALA A 458 -10.00 -21.97 -20.79
N VAL A 459 -9.53 -21.75 -22.02
CA VAL A 459 -9.13 -22.87 -22.84
C VAL A 459 -7.86 -23.35 -22.18
N GLU A 460 -8.00 -24.28 -21.23
CA GLU A 460 -6.91 -25.14 -20.79
C GLU A 460 -6.17 -25.48 -22.08
N PRO A 461 -4.89 -25.09 -22.24
CA PRO A 461 -4.19 -25.41 -23.46
C PRO A 461 -4.36 -26.90 -23.57
N GLU A 462 -5.16 -27.35 -24.55
CA GLU A 462 -5.22 -28.74 -24.92
C GLU A 462 -3.75 -29.07 -25.02
N ILE A 463 -3.24 -29.84 -24.07
CA ILE A 463 -1.84 -30.22 -24.10
C ILE A 463 -1.84 -31.01 -25.40
N ALA A 464 -1.47 -30.33 -26.48
CA ALA A 464 -0.89 -30.93 -27.64
C ALA A 464 0.30 -31.56 -26.98
N SER A 465 0.09 -32.81 -26.55
CA SER A 465 1.11 -33.66 -25.98
C SER A 465 2.31 -33.33 -26.83
N LEU A 466 3.38 -32.85 -26.20
CA LEU A 466 4.69 -32.91 -26.81
C LEU A 466 4.96 -34.41 -26.94
N THR A 467 4.26 -35.02 -27.88
CA THR A 467 4.50 -36.31 -28.45
C THR A 467 5.84 -36.06 -29.10
N VAL A 468 6.89 -36.36 -28.33
CA VAL A 468 8.22 -36.53 -28.89
C VAL A 468 7.99 -37.31 -30.18
N PRO A 469 8.25 -36.69 -31.35
CA PRO A 469 7.84 -37.30 -32.59
C PRO A 469 8.43 -38.71 -32.66
N SER A 470 7.62 -39.74 -32.84
CA SER A 470 8.15 -41.11 -32.84
C SER A 470 9.09 -41.38 -34.02
N GLN A 471 9.12 -40.48 -35.02
CA GLN A 471 9.90 -40.57 -36.24
C GLN A 471 10.38 -39.20 -36.72
N VAL A 472 11.44 -39.20 -37.53
CA VAL A 472 11.88 -38.00 -38.25
C VAL A 472 10.91 -37.70 -39.39
N ILE A 473 10.23 -36.55 -39.34
CA ILE A 473 9.28 -36.08 -40.36
C ILE A 473 9.81 -34.77 -40.94
N LEU A 474 9.78 -34.64 -42.27
CA LEU A 474 9.99 -33.37 -42.96
C LEU A 474 8.66 -32.97 -43.58
N TYR A 475 8.09 -31.84 -43.16
CA TYR A 475 6.80 -31.36 -43.63
C TYR A 475 6.94 -30.58 -44.94
N GLN A 476 5.81 -30.41 -45.63
CA GLN A 476 5.78 -29.52 -46.78
C GLN A 476 5.95 -28.07 -46.31
N ASN A 477 6.87 -27.33 -46.92
CA ASN A 477 7.08 -25.92 -46.63
C ASN A 477 5.80 -25.09 -46.88
N VAL A 478 5.56 -24.08 -46.05
CA VAL A 478 4.39 -23.19 -46.14
C VAL A 478 4.84 -21.72 -46.11
N PRO A 479 4.41 -20.89 -47.07
CA PRO A 479 3.62 -21.25 -48.26
C PRO A 479 4.43 -22.06 -49.29
N ASN A 480 3.75 -22.75 -50.20
CA ASN A 480 4.33 -23.36 -51.41
C ASN A 480 3.29 -23.38 -52.54
N PRO A 481 3.44 -22.60 -53.62
CA PRO A 481 4.58 -21.72 -53.93
C PRO A 481 4.74 -20.53 -52.96
N PHE A 482 5.94 -19.98 -52.85
CA PHE A 482 6.26 -18.88 -51.91
C PHE A 482 7.00 -17.72 -52.58
N ASN A 483 6.97 -16.52 -51.99
CA ASN A 483 7.65 -15.32 -52.50
C ASN A 483 8.08 -14.36 -51.36
N PRO A 484 9.39 -14.14 -51.14
CA PRO A 484 10.47 -15.11 -51.26
C PRO A 484 10.68 -15.90 -49.95
N LYS A 485 9.81 -15.73 -48.95
CA LYS A 485 9.93 -16.39 -47.63
C LYS A 485 9.01 -17.60 -47.51
N THR A 486 9.52 -18.69 -46.96
CA THR A 486 8.77 -19.90 -46.61
C THR A 486 9.28 -20.50 -45.31
N THR A 487 8.40 -21.17 -44.58
CA THR A 487 8.73 -21.90 -43.36
C THR A 487 8.80 -23.39 -43.66
N ILE A 488 9.93 -24.00 -43.32
CA ILE A 488 10.17 -25.45 -43.39
C ILE A 488 10.01 -26.00 -41.98
N GLN A 489 8.97 -26.80 -41.76
CA GLN A 489 8.76 -27.51 -40.50
C GLN A 489 9.35 -28.92 -40.57
N TYR A 490 9.95 -29.39 -39.48
CA TYR A 490 10.45 -30.74 -39.35
C TYR A 490 10.42 -31.22 -37.90
N ASP A 491 10.35 -32.54 -37.76
CA ASP A 491 10.34 -33.24 -36.49
C ASP A 491 11.55 -34.16 -36.38
N ILE A 492 12.13 -34.27 -35.19
CA ILE A 492 13.18 -35.25 -34.89
C ILE A 492 12.82 -36.06 -33.65
N ALA A 493 13.00 -37.37 -33.76
CA ALA A 493 12.60 -38.33 -32.74
C ALA A 493 13.63 -38.55 -31.63
N GLN A 494 14.87 -38.17 -31.88
CA GLN A 494 16.01 -38.34 -30.97
C GLN A 494 16.88 -37.11 -31.04
N ALA A 495 17.45 -36.74 -29.90
CA ALA A 495 18.37 -35.62 -29.85
C ALA A 495 19.63 -35.91 -30.68
N GLY A 496 20.14 -34.94 -31.42
CA GLY A 496 21.32 -35.12 -32.26
C GLY A 496 21.63 -33.96 -33.20
N GLU A 497 22.63 -34.17 -34.06
CA GLU A 497 22.96 -33.22 -35.12
C GLU A 497 21.94 -33.28 -36.26
N VAL A 498 21.43 -32.13 -36.66
CA VAL A 498 20.48 -31.99 -37.76
C VAL A 498 21.05 -31.07 -38.83
N SER A 499 21.01 -31.50 -40.09
CA SER A 499 21.36 -30.68 -41.23
C SER A 499 20.14 -30.48 -42.14
N LEU A 500 19.78 -29.23 -42.41
CA LEU A 500 18.80 -28.88 -43.44
C LEU A 500 19.51 -28.23 -44.62
N THR A 501 19.38 -28.83 -45.80
CA THR A 501 20.13 -28.45 -46.99
C THR A 501 19.20 -28.19 -48.17
N ILE A 502 19.36 -27.05 -48.84
CA ILE A 502 18.60 -26.67 -50.03
C ILE A 502 19.48 -26.84 -51.26
N TYR A 503 18.93 -27.46 -52.29
CA TYR A 503 19.52 -27.66 -53.60
C TYR A 503 18.64 -27.06 -54.69
N ASP A 504 19.25 -26.64 -55.77
CA ASP A 504 18.51 -26.37 -57.01
C ASP A 504 18.20 -27.67 -57.78
N ILE A 505 17.45 -27.56 -58.88
CA ILE A 505 17.05 -28.72 -59.69
C ILE A 505 18.24 -29.43 -60.38
N ALA A 506 19.40 -28.78 -60.49
CA ALA A 506 20.62 -29.38 -61.00
C ALA A 506 21.42 -30.10 -59.90
N GLY A 507 20.93 -30.11 -58.66
CA GLY A 507 21.58 -30.70 -57.50
C GLY A 507 22.70 -29.84 -56.91
N ARG A 508 22.82 -28.57 -57.31
CA ARG A 508 23.82 -27.66 -56.75
C ARG A 508 23.34 -27.17 -55.39
N LEU A 509 24.25 -27.16 -54.41
CA LEU A 509 24.01 -26.65 -53.08
C LEU A 509 23.69 -25.15 -53.13
N VAL A 510 22.55 -24.77 -52.57
CA VAL A 510 22.10 -23.38 -52.46
C VAL A 510 22.40 -22.83 -51.07
N ARG A 511 21.97 -23.54 -50.02
CA ARG A 511 22.15 -23.14 -48.63
C ARG A 511 22.07 -24.35 -47.71
N GLN A 512 22.79 -24.32 -46.60
CA GLN A 512 22.77 -25.37 -45.57
C GLN A 512 22.76 -24.76 -44.19
N TRP A 513 22.00 -25.36 -43.28
CA TRP A 513 22.05 -25.10 -41.84
C TRP A 513 22.42 -26.39 -41.13
N THR A 514 23.43 -26.33 -40.27
CA THR A 514 23.83 -27.43 -39.40
C THR A 514 23.60 -27.02 -37.95
N LEU A 515 22.76 -27.76 -37.25
CA LEU A 515 22.35 -27.52 -35.88
C LEU A 515 22.83 -28.71 -35.04
N SER A 516 23.83 -28.48 -34.20
CA SER A 516 24.36 -29.49 -33.28
C SER A 516 23.49 -29.61 -32.03
N ASN A 517 23.35 -30.83 -31.49
CA ASN A 517 22.68 -31.12 -30.21
C ASN A 517 21.23 -30.63 -30.12
N GLN A 518 20.45 -30.70 -31.19
CA GLN A 518 19.01 -30.41 -31.10
C GLN A 518 18.31 -31.51 -30.27
N PRO A 519 17.50 -31.16 -29.24
CA PRO A 519 16.65 -32.11 -28.52
C PRO A 519 15.62 -32.81 -29.41
N ALA A 520 14.98 -33.87 -28.94
CA ALA A 520 13.86 -34.45 -29.68
C ALA A 520 12.65 -33.49 -29.64
N GLY A 521 12.01 -33.22 -30.79
CA GLY A 521 10.93 -32.23 -30.87
C GLY A 521 10.59 -31.78 -32.29
N SER A 522 9.69 -30.80 -32.38
CA SER A 522 9.24 -30.17 -33.62
C SER A 522 9.86 -28.79 -33.78
N TYR A 523 10.33 -28.48 -34.99
CA TYR A 523 11.13 -27.29 -35.29
C TYR A 523 10.69 -26.61 -36.58
N HIS A 524 10.95 -25.31 -36.64
CA HIS A 524 10.65 -24.46 -37.80
C HIS A 524 11.92 -23.73 -38.25
N LEU A 525 12.16 -23.72 -39.56
CA LEU A 525 13.27 -22.98 -40.17
C LEU A 525 12.75 -22.14 -41.33
N ILE A 526 13.05 -20.85 -41.31
CA ILE A 526 12.63 -19.90 -42.35
C ILE A 526 13.72 -19.79 -43.41
N TRP A 527 13.36 -20.01 -44.67
CA TRP A 527 14.19 -19.68 -45.82
C TRP A 527 13.63 -18.46 -46.55
N ASP A 528 14.52 -17.52 -46.87
CA ASP A 528 14.23 -16.23 -47.51
C ASP A 528 14.52 -16.22 -49.02
N GLY A 529 14.75 -17.38 -49.63
CA GLY A 529 15.04 -17.49 -51.06
C GLY A 529 16.46 -17.04 -51.44
N THR A 530 17.42 -17.05 -50.52
CA THR A 530 18.83 -16.69 -50.78
C THR A 530 19.80 -17.87 -50.65
N ASN A 531 20.94 -17.79 -51.34
CA ASN A 531 22.05 -18.73 -51.18
C ASN A 531 22.96 -18.38 -49.98
N SER A 532 24.00 -19.18 -49.72
CA SER A 532 24.96 -18.95 -48.63
C SER A 532 25.76 -17.63 -48.73
N GLN A 533 25.79 -16.98 -49.91
CA GLN A 533 26.38 -15.65 -50.08
C GLN A 533 25.36 -14.50 -49.95
N GLY A 534 24.12 -14.81 -49.52
CA GLY A 534 23.03 -13.84 -49.41
C GLY A 534 22.45 -13.41 -50.76
N GLN A 535 22.84 -14.07 -51.87
CA GLN A 535 22.33 -13.73 -53.20
C GLN A 535 20.95 -14.34 -53.42
N ALA A 536 20.06 -13.53 -53.97
CA ALA A 536 18.73 -13.92 -54.42
C ALA A 536 18.75 -15.11 -55.39
N MET A 537 17.96 -16.14 -55.09
CA MET A 537 17.72 -17.26 -55.99
C MET A 537 16.60 -16.94 -56.99
N SER A 538 16.69 -17.51 -58.19
CA SER A 538 15.71 -17.32 -59.26
C SER A 538 14.42 -18.10 -59.00
N SER A 539 13.29 -17.64 -59.55
CA SER A 539 12.02 -18.38 -59.55
C SER A 539 12.23 -19.79 -60.14
N GLY A 540 11.70 -20.82 -59.48
CA GLY A 540 11.95 -22.21 -59.90
C GLY A 540 11.71 -23.25 -58.81
N LEU A 541 11.93 -24.52 -59.19
CA LEU A 541 11.82 -25.66 -58.29
C LEU A 541 13.14 -25.88 -57.54
N TYR A 542 13.04 -26.02 -56.23
CA TYR A 542 14.13 -26.34 -55.31
C TYR A 542 13.83 -27.61 -54.55
N ILE A 543 14.87 -28.28 -54.07
CA ILE A 543 14.77 -29.47 -53.21
C ILE A 543 15.37 -29.10 -51.86
N TYR A 544 14.66 -29.35 -50.77
CA TYR A 544 15.21 -29.26 -49.43
C TYR A 544 15.28 -30.64 -48.81
N ARG A 545 16.36 -30.90 -48.08
CA ARG A 545 16.70 -32.19 -47.50
C ARG A 545 17.06 -32.01 -46.04
N LEU A 546 16.40 -32.77 -45.18
CA LEU A 546 16.70 -32.91 -43.76
C LEU A 546 17.54 -34.18 -43.57
N GLU A 547 18.63 -34.06 -42.84
CA GLU A 547 19.51 -35.17 -42.45
C GLU A 547 19.73 -35.16 -40.94
N THR A 548 19.62 -36.34 -40.34
CA THR A 548 19.98 -36.65 -38.94
C THR A 548 20.98 -37.81 -38.96
N PRO A 549 21.59 -38.22 -37.83
CA PRO A 549 22.61 -39.29 -37.82
C PRO A 549 22.12 -40.62 -38.39
N HIS A 550 20.80 -40.85 -38.35
CA HIS A 550 20.20 -42.12 -38.77
C HIS A 550 19.23 -41.99 -39.94
N HIS A 551 18.71 -40.80 -40.27
CA HIS A 551 17.62 -40.63 -41.24
C HIS A 551 17.89 -39.46 -42.21
N ALA A 552 17.38 -39.58 -43.43
CA ALA A 552 17.32 -38.48 -44.39
C ALA A 552 15.94 -38.41 -45.05
N ARG A 553 15.43 -37.20 -45.26
CA ARG A 553 14.15 -36.91 -45.93
C ARG A 553 14.32 -35.72 -46.87
N SER A 554 13.68 -35.75 -48.03
CA SER A 554 13.71 -34.64 -48.98
C SER A 554 12.32 -34.30 -49.48
N LYS A 555 12.08 -33.03 -49.78
CA LYS A 555 10.86 -32.51 -50.40
C LYS A 555 11.21 -31.40 -51.40
N THR A 556 10.25 -31.09 -52.27
CA THR A 556 10.38 -30.03 -53.27
C THR A 556 9.59 -28.79 -52.86
N MET A 557 10.08 -27.61 -53.23
CA MET A 557 9.42 -26.32 -53.03
C MET A 557 9.54 -25.45 -54.28
N MET A 558 8.57 -24.56 -54.50
CA MET A 558 8.49 -23.66 -55.64
C MET A 558 8.63 -22.21 -55.19
N LEU A 559 9.74 -21.57 -55.58
CA LEU A 559 9.95 -20.14 -55.37
C LEU A 559 9.34 -19.37 -56.55
N LEU A 560 8.49 -18.39 -56.23
CA LEU A 560 8.00 -17.37 -57.15
C LEU A 560 8.67 -16.06 -56.81
N ARG A 561 9.25 -15.43 -57.83
CA ARG A 561 9.83 -14.09 -57.76
C ARG A 561 9.52 -13.35 -59.04
#